data_AF-A0A8T5A0V4-F1
#
_entry.id   AF-A0A8T5A0V4-F1
#
_cell.length_a   1.000
_cell.length_b   1.000
_cell.length_c   1.000
_cell.angle_alpha   90.00
_cell.angle_beta   90.00
_cell.angle_gamma   90.00
#
_symmetry.space_group_name_H-M   'P 1'
#
loop_
_entity.id
_entity.type
_entity.pdbx_description
1 polymer ?
#
loop_
_entity_poly.entity_id
_entity_poly.type
_entity_poly.pdbx_seq_one_letter_code
_entity_poly.pdbx_strand_id
1 'polypeptide(L)' 'MNERYFIRLYQEGDKREIVELLENVFNGWPKFDLNCSAIDHWKWKHKDNPQGKSIVVVAQSGDRIIGCLH' A
#
# COMPACT_ATOMS: atom_id res chain seq x y z
N MET A 1 12.23 17.49 -16.51
CA MET A 1 10.88 17.11 -16.98
C MET A 1 9.99 17.04 -15.74
N ASN A 2 8.84 17.70 -15.72
CA ASN A 2 7.85 17.44 -14.65
C ASN A 2 7.30 16.04 -14.90
N GLU A 3 7.72 15.06 -14.10
CA GLU A 3 7.07 13.76 -14.11
C GLU A 3 5.62 13.97 -13.68
N ARG A 4 4.68 13.56 -14.54
CA ARG A 4 3.26 13.60 -14.19
C ARG A 4 2.96 12.40 -13.31
N TYR A 5 2.64 12.67 -12.06
CA TYR A 5 1.96 11.71 -11.21
C TYR A 5 0.49 12.11 -11.08
N PHE A 6 -0.37 11.12 -10.80
CA PHE A 6 -1.76 11.36 -10.45
C PHE A 6 -2.11 10.64 -9.16
N ILE A 7 -3.05 11.22 -8.44
CA ILE A 7 -3.55 10.72 -7.17
C ILE A 7 -4.89 10.04 -7.43
N ARG A 8 -5.06 8.80 -6.94
CA ARG A 8 -6.30 8.05 -7.08
C ARG A 8 -6.56 7.15 -5.87
N LEU A 9 -7.79 6.65 -5.77
CA LEU A 9 -8.11 5.61 -4.80
C LEU A 9 -7.36 4.31 -5.10
N TYR A 10 -7.01 3.59 -4.04
CA TYR A 10 -6.50 2.24 -4.07
C TYR A 10 -7.44 1.29 -4.83
N GLN A 11 -6.84 0.37 -5.58
CA GLN A 11 -7.47 -0.76 -6.23
C GLN A 11 -6.79 -2.05 -5.77
N GLU A 12 -7.51 -3.17 -5.77
CA GLU A 12 -6.98 -4.45 -5.26
C GLU A 12 -5.68 -4.88 -5.98
N GLY A 13 -5.49 -4.49 -7.24
CA GLY A 13 -4.26 -4.74 -8.00
C GLY A 13 -3.02 -4.02 -7.46
N ASP A 14 -3.17 -2.90 -6.75
CA ASP A 14 -2.04 -2.08 -6.26
C ASP A 14 -1.34 -2.70 -5.05
N LYS A 15 -2.04 -3.57 -4.33
CA LYS A 15 -1.62 -4.10 -3.02
C LYS A 15 -0.18 -4.59 -3.01
N ARG A 16 0.22 -5.34 -4.05
CA ARG A 16 1.56 -5.93 -4.12
C ARG A 16 2.63 -4.85 -4.22
N GLU A 17 2.42 -3.87 -5.09
CA GLU A 17 3.38 -2.80 -5.32
C GLU A 17 3.45 -1.84 -4.12
N ILE A 18 2.32 -1.58 -3.45
CA ILE A 18 2.32 -0.79 -2.21
C ILE A 18 3.13 -1.50 -1.12
N VAL A 19 2.90 -2.81 -0.90
CA VAL A 19 3.64 -3.54 0.12
C VAL A 19 5.13 -3.59 -0.20
N GLU A 20 5.51 -3.80 -1.46
CA GLU A 20 6.90 -3.73 -1.91
C GLU A 20 7.51 -2.33 -1.68
N LEU A 21 6.77 -1.26 -1.99
CA LEU A 21 7.19 0.11 -1.72
C LEU A 21 7.43 0.34 -0.22
N LEU A 22 6.53 -0.12 0.64
CA LEU A 22 6.64 0.03 2.09
C LEU A 22 7.81 -0.78 2.66
N GLU A 23 8.02 -2.00 2.18
CA GLU A 23 9.18 -2.82 2.53
C GLU A 23 10.49 -2.10 2.16
N ASN A 24 10.57 -1.53 0.96
CA ASN A 24 11.76 -0.80 0.49
C ASN A 24 12.01 0.50 1.25
N VAL A 25 10.98 1.33 1.44
CA VAL A 25 11.11 2.66 2.08
C VAL A 25 11.43 2.54 3.56
N PHE A 26 10.83 1.58 4.26
CA PHE A 26 10.99 1.43 5.70
C PHE A 26 12.06 0.41 6.10
N ASN A 27 12.70 -0.26 5.13
CA ASN A 27 13.60 -1.41 5.37
C ASN A 27 12.89 -2.48 6.22
N GLY A 28 11.78 -2.98 5.67
CA GLY A 28 10.83 -3.87 6.31
C GLY A 28 9.55 -3.15 6.74
N TRP A 29 8.42 -3.74 6.36
CA TRP A 29 7.08 -3.36 6.80
C TRP A 29 6.29 -4.65 7.03
N PRO A 30 5.44 -4.75 8.07
CA PRO A 30 4.94 -3.69 8.95
C PRO A 30 5.80 -3.43 10.21
N LYS A 31 6.99 -4.05 10.32
CA LYS A 31 7.88 -3.99 11.50
C LYS A 31 7.25 -4.54 12.78
N PHE A 32 6.40 -5.55 12.63
CA PHE A 32 5.88 -6.35 13.72
C PHE A 32 6.25 -7.81 13.47
N ASP A 33 6.50 -8.55 14.55
CA ASP A 33 6.64 -10.01 14.50
C ASP A 33 5.24 -10.62 14.37
N LEU A 34 4.81 -10.81 13.13
CA LEU A 34 3.48 -11.35 12.79
C LEU A 34 3.64 -12.72 12.17
N ASN A 35 2.76 -13.64 12.55
CA ASN A 35 2.65 -14.95 11.93
C ASN A 35 1.82 -14.89 10.62
N CYS A 36 2.09 -13.92 9.76
CA CYS A 36 1.46 -13.77 8.44
C CYS A 36 2.35 -12.96 7.50
N SER A 37 2.04 -13.00 6.20
CA SER A 37 2.78 -12.18 5.22
C SER A 37 2.40 -10.70 5.33
N ALA A 38 3.26 -9.80 4.85
CA ALA A 38 2.96 -8.38 4.75
C ALA A 38 1.69 -8.12 3.88
N ILE A 39 1.48 -8.92 2.84
CA ILE A 39 0.28 -8.86 1.99
C ILE A 39 -0.99 -9.22 2.78
N ASP A 40 -0.94 -10.26 3.62
CA ASP A 40 -2.06 -10.66 4.45
C ASP A 40 -2.35 -9.62 5.52
N HIS A 41 -1.29 -9.07 6.15
CA HIS A 41 -1.41 -7.98 7.09
C HIS A 41 -2.04 -6.73 6.46
N TRP A 42 -1.63 -6.35 5.24
CA TRP A 42 -2.24 -5.25 4.49
C TRP A 42 -3.74 -5.48 4.27
N LYS A 43 -4.11 -6.69 3.83
CA LYS A 43 -5.52 -7.06 3.58
C LYS A 43 -6.34 -6.97 4.88
N TRP A 44 -5.84 -7.53 5.98
CA TRP A 44 -6.49 -7.43 7.28
C TRP A 44 -6.67 -5.97 7.71
N LYS A 45 -5.61 -5.15 7.61
CA LYS A 45 -5.61 -3.77 8.08
C LYS A 45 -6.58 -2.85 7.32
N HIS A 46 -6.74 -3.06 6.01
CA HIS A 46 -7.46 -2.11 5.15
C HIS A 46 -8.76 -2.63 4.55
N LYS A 47 -8.93 -3.96 4.42
CA LYS A 47 -10.12 -4.59 3.82
C LYS A 47 -10.96 -5.34 4.84
N ASP A 48 -10.31 -6.16 5.66
CA ASP A 48 -10.98 -7.04 6.64
C ASP A 48 -10.92 -6.45 8.07
N ASN A 49 -10.76 -5.12 8.17
CA ASN A 49 -10.59 -4.42 9.44
C ASN A 49 -11.91 -4.42 10.22
N PRO A 50 -11.91 -4.79 11.52
CA PRO A 50 -13.10 -4.79 12.37
C PRO A 50 -13.83 -3.45 12.47
N GLN A 51 -13.14 -2.33 12.24
CA GLN A 51 -13.71 -0.97 12.23
C GLN A 51 -14.28 -0.56 10.86
N GLY A 52 -14.18 -1.44 9.86
CA GLY A 52 -14.59 -1.17 8.48
C GLY A 52 -13.41 -0.88 7.55
N LYS A 53 -13.70 -0.80 6.25
CA LYS A 53 -12.69 -0.62 5.19
C LYS A 53 -12.01 0.75 5.29
N SER A 54 -10.69 0.78 5.17
CA SER A 54 -9.93 2.04 5.08
C SER A 54 -10.13 2.72 3.72
N ILE A 55 -10.06 4.04 3.71
CA ILE A 55 -9.87 4.81 2.47
C ILE A 55 -8.36 4.94 2.27
N VAL A 56 -7.85 4.25 1.25
CA VAL A 56 -6.43 4.32 0.87
C VAL A 56 -6.31 5.08 -0.44
N VAL A 57 -5.36 6.01 -0.49
CA VAL A 57 -5.05 6.82 -1.67
C VAL A 57 -3.63 6.49 -2.12
N VAL A 58 -3.40 6.40 -3.43
CA VAL A 58 -2.09 6.13 -4.01
C VAL A 58 -1.66 7.26 -4.94
N ALA A 59 -0.36 7.49 -4.99
CA ALA A 59 0.29 8.30 -6.02
C ALA A 59 0.90 7.36 -7.06
N GLN A 60 0.52 7.53 -8.32
CA GLN A 60 1.00 6.73 -9.44
C GLN A 60 1.76 7.61 -10.43
N SER A 61 2.93 7.15 -10.86
CA SER A 61 3.72 7.73 -11.95
C SER A 61 3.97 6.65 -13.00
N GLY A 62 3.46 6.85 -14.22
CA GLY A 62 3.43 5.78 -15.24
C GLY A 62 2.66 4.55 -14.74
N ASP A 63 3.27 3.37 -14.80
CA ASP A 63 2.70 2.10 -14.32
C ASP A 63 3.16 1.74 -12.90
N ARG A 64 3.74 2.70 -12.16
CA ARG A 64 4.34 2.46 -10.85
C ARG A 64 3.64 3.23 -9.74
N ILE A 65 3.38 2.56 -8.62
CA ILE A 65 2.98 3.21 -7.37
C ILE A 65 4.23 3.78 -6.69
N ILE A 66 4.22 5.10 -6.49
CA ILE A 66 5.34 5.85 -5.90
C ILE A 66 5.03 6.39 -4.50
N GLY A 67 3.80 6.20 -4.01
CA GLY A 67 3.37 6.63 -2.69
C GLY A 67 1.98 6.15 -2.33
N CYS A 68 1.69 6.09 -1.03
CA CYS A 68 0.37 5.77 -0.50
C CYS A 68 0.08 6.53 0.80
N LEU A 69 -1.19 6.84 1.02
CA LEU A 69 -1.75 7.36 2.27
C LEU A 69 -2.82 6.37 2.75
N HIS A 70 -2.64 5.82 3.95
CA HIS A 70 -3.41 4.68 4.47
C HIS A 70 -3.62 4.71 5.99
#